data_AF-A0A522RXN5-F1
#
_entry.id   AF-A0A522RXN5-F1
#
_cell.length_a   1.000
_cell.length_b   1.000
_cell.length_c   1.000
_cell.angle_alpha   90.00
_cell.angle_beta   90.00
_cell.angle_gamma   90.00
#
_symmetry.space_group_name_H-M   'P 1'
#
loop_
_entity.id
_entity.type
_entity.pdbx_description
1 polymer ?
#
loop_
_entity_poly.entity_id
_entity_poly.type
_entity_poly.pdbx_seq_one_letter_code
_entity_poly.pdbx_strand_id
1 'polypeptide(L)'
;MPKFETTRHVAHSPERMFTLVADIEKYPQFLPMCEALSVRSRKEKDGITVLVADMSVGYKAIRETFTSQVVLKPDEKIIDVRYLDGPFRYLQNRWNFLPA
;
A
#
# COMPACT_ATOMS: atom_id res chain seq x y z
N MET A 1 12.05 4.85 16.05
CA MET A 1 11.30 3.74 15.42
C MET A 1 12.20 3.10 14.37
N PRO A 2 12.23 1.77 14.24
CA PRO A 2 12.98 1.13 13.18
C PRO A 2 12.47 1.60 11.82
N LYS A 3 13.39 1.93 10.91
CA LYS A 3 13.10 2.31 9.53
C LYS A 3 13.75 1.29 8.61
N PHE A 4 13.01 0.85 7.61
CA PHE A 4 13.52 0.03 6.51
C PHE A 4 13.31 0.79 5.20
N GLU A 5 14.31 0.73 4.32
CA GLU A 5 14.29 1.40 3.02
C GLU A 5 14.93 0.49 1.98
N THR A 6 14.34 0.42 0.80
CA THR A 6 14.84 -0.41 -0.28
C THR A 6 14.55 0.25 -1.63
N THR A 7 15.51 0.14 -2.54
CA THR A 7 15.39 0.63 -3.92
C THR A 7 15.67 -0.50 -4.88
N ARG A 8 14.90 -0.56 -5.98
CA ARG A 8 15.03 -1.58 -7.02
C ARG A 8 14.81 -0.93 -8.39
N HIS A 9 15.69 -1.25 -9.34
CA HIS A 9 15.45 -0.95 -10.75
C HIS A 9 14.65 -2.10 -11.38
N VAL A 10 13.68 -1.76 -12.23
CA VAL A 10 12.80 -2.71 -12.92
C VAL A 10 12.61 -2.27 -14.38
N ALA A 11 12.37 -3.22 -15.28
CA ALA A 11 12.15 -2.96 -16.70
C ALA A 11 10.69 -2.53 -17.00
N HIS A 12 10.13 -1.67 -16.16
CA HIS A 12 8.76 -1.18 -16.27
C HIS A 12 8.72 0.32 -16.03
N SER A 13 7.79 1.01 -16.71
CA SER A 13 7.65 2.45 -16.54
C SER A 13 7.12 2.79 -15.13
N PRO A 14 7.43 3.98 -14.60
CA PRO A 14 6.93 4.42 -13.30
C PRO A 14 5.40 4.37 -13.20
N GLU A 15 4.69 4.68 -14.28
CA GLU A 15 3.22 4.65 -14.35
C GLU A 15 2.70 3.23 -14.18
N ARG A 16 3.29 2.25 -14.88
CA ARG A 16 2.87 0.85 -14.77
C ARG A 16 3.10 0.30 -13.36
N MET A 17 4.23 0.66 -12.76
CA MET A 17 4.54 0.24 -11.39
C MET A 17 3.63 0.93 -10.36
N PHE A 18 3.33 2.21 -10.55
CA PHE A 18 2.35 2.92 -9.74
C PHE A 18 0.99 2.24 -9.81
N THR A 19 0.48 1.96 -11.00
CA THR A 19 -0.82 1.29 -11.17
C THR A 19 -0.85 -0.10 -10.52
N LEU A 20 0.23 -0.87 -10.63
CA LEU A 20 0.35 -2.18 -10.00
C LEU A 20 0.22 -2.11 -8.48
N VAL A 21 0.89 -1.15 -7.84
CA VAL A 21 0.88 -0.98 -6.38
C VAL A 21 -0.38 -0.23 -5.90
N ALA A 22 -0.98 0.61 -6.73
CA ALA A 22 -2.22 1.30 -6.41
C ALA A 22 -3.44 0.35 -6.34
N ASP A 23 -3.39 -0.79 -7.05
CA ASP A 23 -4.45 -1.80 -7.10
C ASP A 23 -4.38 -2.77 -5.91
N ILE A 24 -4.52 -2.22 -4.70
CA ILE A 24 -4.30 -2.94 -3.43
C ILE A 24 -5.27 -4.11 -3.26
N GLU A 25 -6.47 -4.06 -3.83
CA GLU A 25 -7.49 -5.14 -3.71
C GLU A 25 -7.04 -6.45 -4.36
N LYS A 26 -6.06 -6.39 -5.28
CA LYS A 26 -5.48 -7.58 -5.90
C LYS A 26 -4.35 -8.22 -5.10
N TYR A 27 -3.87 -7.57 -4.04
CA TYR A 27 -2.73 -8.07 -3.26
C TYR A 27 -2.87 -9.51 -2.77
N PRO A 28 -4.04 -9.98 -2.28
CA PRO A 28 -4.20 -11.38 -1.86
C PRO A 28 -3.93 -12.41 -2.96
N GLN A 29 -3.96 -12.00 -4.23
CA GLN A 29 -3.73 -12.90 -5.37
C GLN A 29 -2.25 -13.22 -5.58
N PHE A 30 -1.33 -12.37 -5.09
CA PHE A 30 0.09 -12.50 -5.42
C PHE A 30 1.08 -12.11 -4.31
N LEU A 31 0.68 -11.31 -3.32
CA LEU A 31 1.58 -10.97 -2.21
C LEU A 31 1.63 -12.13 -1.21
N PRO A 32 2.83 -12.66 -0.89
CA PRO A 32 2.95 -13.67 0.15
C PRO A 32 2.48 -13.09 1.48
N MET A 33 1.83 -13.91 2.29
CA MET A 33 1.29 -13.56 3.62
C MET A 33 0.09 -12.60 3.61
N CYS A 34 -0.29 -11.99 2.49
CA CYS A 34 -1.53 -11.21 2.40
C CYS A 34 -2.72 -12.18 2.28
N GLU A 35 -3.45 -12.40 3.38
CA GLU A 35 -4.60 -13.31 3.40
C GLU A 35 -5.86 -12.66 2.85
N ALA A 36 -6.08 -11.36 3.13
CA ALA A 36 -7.20 -10.59 2.62
C ALA A 36 -6.87 -9.09 2.56
N LEU A 37 -7.51 -8.39 1.63
CA LEU A 37 -7.48 -6.93 1.59
C LEU A 37 -8.83 -6.41 1.10
N SER A 38 -9.43 -5.46 1.83
CA SER A 38 -10.70 -4.85 1.45
C SER A 38 -10.67 -3.33 1.61
N VAL A 39 -11.20 -2.61 0.62
CA VAL A 39 -11.34 -1.15 0.68
C VAL A 39 -12.67 -0.80 1.37
N ARG A 40 -12.58 -0.17 2.55
CA ARG A 40 -13.75 0.32 3.31
C ARG A 40 -14.34 1.59 2.71
N SER A 41 -13.49 2.47 2.19
CA SER A 41 -13.94 3.72 1.56
C SER A 41 -12.95 4.21 0.52
N ARG A 42 -13.47 4.90 -0.49
CA ARG A 42 -12.71 5.56 -1.54
C ARG A 42 -13.24 6.98 -1.69
N LYS A 43 -12.34 7.95 -1.66
CA LYS A 43 -12.63 9.37 -1.92
C LYS A 43 -11.63 9.88 -2.96
N GLU A 44 -12.11 10.65 -3.90
CA GLU A 44 -11.28 11.26 -4.94
C GLU A 44 -11.49 12.77 -4.93
N LYS A 45 -10.38 13.51 -4.98
CA LYS A 45 -10.38 14.97 -5.04
C LYS A 45 -9.08 15.46 -5.66
N ASP A 46 -9.18 16.39 -6.61
CA ASP A 46 -8.02 17.07 -7.23
C ASP A 46 -6.96 16.09 -7.77
N GLY A 47 -7.40 15.00 -8.41
CA GLY A 47 -6.50 13.96 -8.94
C GLY A 47 -5.87 13.04 -7.89
N ILE A 48 -6.18 13.22 -6.61
CA ILE A 48 -5.71 12.40 -5.50
C ILE A 48 -6.83 11.45 -5.05
N THR A 49 -6.51 10.18 -4.90
CA THR A 49 -7.42 9.18 -4.32
C THR A 49 -6.99 8.84 -2.91
N VAL A 50 -7.91 8.92 -1.95
CA VAL A 50 -7.72 8.48 -0.57
C VAL A 50 -8.58 7.26 -0.32
N LEU A 51 -7.94 6.15 0.04
CA LEU A 51 -8.57 4.90 0.43
C LEU A 51 -8.41 4.68 1.93
N VAL A 52 -9.41 4.05 2.54
CA VAL A 52 -9.26 3.39 3.83
C VAL A 52 -9.45 1.90 3.57
N ALA A 53 -8.48 1.09 3.95
CA ALA A 53 -8.48 -0.34 3.66
C ALA A 53 -8.01 -1.17 4.86
N ASP A 54 -8.59 -2.36 4.98
CA ASP A 54 -8.11 -3.40 5.90
C ASP A 54 -7.22 -4.38 5.14
N MET A 55 -6.11 -4.76 5.75
CA MET A 55 -5.28 -5.86 5.28
C MET A 55 -5.09 -6.88 6.40
N SER A 56 -5.42 -8.14 6.10
CA SER A 56 -5.14 -9.28 6.96
C SER A 56 -3.85 -9.96 6.50
N VAL A 57 -2.92 -10.12 7.43
CA VAL A 57 -1.61 -10.75 7.19
C VAL A 57 -1.48 -12.00 8.04
N GLY A 58 -1.09 -13.11 7.41
CA GLY A 58 -0.88 -14.41 8.03
C GLY A 58 0.57 -14.88 7.92
N TYR A 59 1.21 -15.19 9.05
CA TYR A 59 2.52 -15.84 9.08
C TYR A 59 2.61 -16.84 10.23
N LYS A 60 2.74 -18.13 9.89
CA LYS A 60 2.71 -19.24 10.85
C LYS A 60 1.45 -19.19 11.73
N ALA A 61 1.60 -19.03 13.04
CA ALA A 61 0.48 -18.94 13.98
C ALA A 61 -0.07 -17.50 14.13
N ILE A 62 0.58 -16.50 13.54
CA ILE A 62 0.18 -15.10 13.64
C ILE A 62 -0.81 -14.81 12.52
N ARG A 63 -1.97 -14.26 12.90
CA ARG A 63 -2.95 -13.68 11.99
C ARG A 63 -3.40 -12.36 12.56
N GLU A 64 -3.14 -11.30 11.82
CA GLU A 64 -3.36 -9.95 12.27
C GLU A 64 -4.04 -9.14 11.18
N THR A 65 -4.97 -8.28 11.57
CA THR A 65 -5.63 -7.36 10.65
C THR A 65 -5.37 -5.93 11.10
N PHE A 66 -5.02 -5.07 10.16
CA PHE A 66 -4.84 -3.65 10.43
C PHE A 66 -5.50 -2.81 9.34
N THR A 67 -5.93 -1.63 9.77
CA THR A 67 -6.54 -0.63 8.91
C THR A 67 -5.51 0.44 8.57
N SER A 68 -5.41 0.79 7.29
CA SER A 68 -4.53 1.86 6.80
C SER A 68 -5.29 2.85 5.94
N GLN A 69 -4.87 4.12 5.99
CA GLN A 69 -5.17 5.12 4.99
C GLN A 69 -4.13 5.04 3.88
N VAL A 70 -4.56 4.89 2.63
CA VAL A 70 -3.69 4.88 1.44
C VAL A 70 -4.03 6.11 0.60
N VAL A 71 -3.04 6.97 0.35
CA VAL A 71 -3.17 8.16 -0.48
C VAL A 71 -2.39 7.93 -1.77
N LEU A 72 -3.13 7.86 -2.88
CA LEU A 72 -2.62 7.67 -4.22
C LEU A 72 -2.48 9.04 -4.89
N LYS A 73 -1.27 9.35 -5.38
CA LYS A 73 -0.96 10.58 -6.10
C LYS A 73 -0.40 10.23 -7.48
N PRO A 74 -1.26 10.00 -8.50
CA PRO A 74 -0.83 9.53 -9.81
C PRO A 74 0.14 10.47 -10.52
N ASP A 75 -0.10 11.78 -10.47
CA ASP A 75 0.75 12.79 -11.13
C ASP A 75 2.17 12.83 -10.54
N GLU A 76 2.27 12.65 -9.22
CA GLU A 76 3.55 12.56 -8.50
C GLU A 76 4.16 11.17 -8.55
N LYS A 77 3.39 10.14 -8.94
CA LYS A 77 3.75 8.71 -8.84
C LYS A 77 4.19 8.33 -7.43
N ILE A 78 3.43 8.79 -6.44
CA ILE A 78 3.68 8.55 -5.02
C ILE A 78 2.47 7.87 -4.39
N ILE A 79 2.74 6.86 -3.55
CA ILE A 79 1.73 6.25 -2.67
C ILE A 79 2.16 6.47 -1.22
N ASP A 80 1.33 7.13 -0.44
CA ASP A 80 1.53 7.39 0.99
C ASP A 80 0.57 6.51 1.79
N VAL A 81 1.10 5.65 2.67
CA VAL A 81 0.30 4.78 3.54
C VAL A 81 0.53 5.17 4.99
N ARG A 82 -0.56 5.35 5.74
CA ARG A 82 -0.55 5.64 7.16
C ARG A 82 -1.44 4.67 7.92
N TYR A 83 -0.95 4.23 9.06
CA TYR A 83 -1.71 3.42 10.00
C TYR A 83 -2.93 4.15 10.55
N LEU A 84 -4.04 3.42 10.73
CA LEU A 84 -5.24 3.90 11.42
C LEU A 84 -5.58 3.06 12.65
N ASP A 85 -5.60 1.73 12.52
CA ASP A 85 -6.06 0.82 13.59
C ASP A 85 -5.50 -0.61 13.44
N GLY A 86 -5.51 -1.42 14.52
CA GLY A 86 -4.97 -2.79 14.56
C GLY A 86 -3.88 -3.05 15.62
N PRO A 87 -3.00 -4.04 15.42
CA PRO A 87 -2.00 -4.46 16.42
C PRO A 87 -0.70 -3.65 16.42
N PHE A 88 -0.45 -2.80 15.41
CA PHE A 88 0.77 -2.02 15.34
C PHE A 88 0.66 -0.73 16.15
N ARG A 89 1.77 -0.26 16.73
CA ARG A 89 1.80 1.07 17.37
C ARG A 89 1.96 2.20 16.36
N TYR A 90 2.65 1.93 15.25
CA TYR A 90 2.90 2.87 14.17
C TYR A 90 3.30 2.10 12.92
N LEU A 91 2.73 2.49 11.78
CA LEU A 91 3.13 2.03 10.45
C LEU A 91 3.00 3.20 9.48
N GLN A 92 4.09 3.54 8.82
CA GLN A 92 4.11 4.47 7.71
C GLN A 92 4.91 3.84 6.58
N ASN A 93 4.35 3.85 5.38
CA ASN A 93 4.99 3.32 4.19
C ASN A 93 4.83 4.32 3.05
N ARG A 94 5.87 4.47 2.23
CA ARG A 94 5.85 5.35 1.06
C ARG A 94 6.45 4.61 -0.12
N TRP A 95 5.76 4.64 -1.26
CA TRP A 95 6.28 4.23 -2.55
C TRP A 95 6.55 5.48 -3.39
N ASN A 96 7.69 5.48 -4.07
CA ASN A 96 8.08 6.50 -5.04
C ASN A 96 8.55 5.80 -6.32
N PHE A 97 7.93 6.12 -7.45
CA PHE A 97 8.27 5.52 -8.74
C PHE A 97 8.94 6.58 -9.63
N LEU A 98 10.24 6.42 -9.85
CA LEU A 98 11.07 7.34 -10.61
C LEU A 98 11.48 6.69 -11.95
N PRO A 99 11.63 7.48 -13.03
CA PRO A 99 12.26 6.99 -14.24
C PRO A 99 13.69 6.51 -13.94
N ALA A 100 14.12 5.49 -14.68
CA ALA A 100 15.48 4.95 -14.60
C ALA A 100 16.53 5.91 -15.16
#